data_AF-A0A1L9X763-F1
#
_entry.id   AF-A0A1L9X763-F1
#
_cell.length_a   1.000
_cell.length_b   1.000
_cell.length_c   1.000
_cell.angle_alpha   90.00
_cell.angle_beta   90.00
_cell.angle_gamma   90.00
#
_symmetry.space_group_name_H-M   'P 1'
#
loop_
_entity.id
_entity.type
_entity.pdbx_description
1 polymer ?
#
loop_
_entity_poly.entity_id
_entity_poly.type
_entity_poly.pdbx_seq_one_letter_code
_entity_poly.pdbx_strand_id
1 'polypeptide(L)'
;MQVTVPECLPERLEVISYTNEFAFLYDDVMEKLIDHDCVCLLDPPGRAEQKASRANALQAQVFQEILTIDKPRAVTSMKAWSTFLQLASRSRVRPAETLAEYLPMRLSMQESCKLSRLPLHLSLSVCTIWFGTLTFGMGLTIPDEELQVCMKLARPGHAAISLTNDLFSWKKERVVAELAGVDYVFNAVWVIMQEGDAHGNCRSEAAALAMCEAEIRRYIAEFDGIVEAARRHLHLSRNTLAYLEASQSRGELGLEYLLSAVPSIDQF
;
A
#
# COMPACT_ATOMS: atom_id res chain seq x y z
N MET A 1 0.71 0.47 14.24
CA MET A 1 1.52 -0.75 13.96
C MET A 1 1.12 -1.97 14.77
N GLN A 2 0.82 -1.87 16.06
CA GLN A 2 0.47 -3.03 16.90
C GLN A 2 -0.73 -3.85 16.39
N VAL A 3 -1.76 -3.20 15.81
CA VAL A 3 -2.93 -3.91 15.27
C VAL A 3 -2.69 -4.42 13.83
N THR A 4 -1.78 -3.78 13.09
CA THR A 4 -1.52 -4.07 11.67
C THR A 4 -0.39 -5.08 11.45
N VAL A 5 0.49 -5.24 12.43
CA VAL A 5 1.57 -6.25 12.48
C VAL A 5 1.66 -6.76 13.93
N PRO A 6 0.70 -7.58 14.39
CA PRO A 6 0.62 -8.00 15.79
C PRO A 6 1.82 -8.82 16.24
N GLU A 7 2.39 -9.61 15.34
CA GLU A 7 3.58 -10.44 15.57
C GLU A 7 4.90 -9.69 15.28
N CYS A 8 4.88 -8.35 15.30
CA CYS A 8 6.10 -7.56 15.15
C CYS A 8 7.03 -7.80 16.34
N LEU A 9 8.31 -8.04 16.04
CA LEU A 9 9.32 -8.18 17.08
C LEU A 9 9.40 -6.89 17.92
N PRO A 10 9.37 -6.98 19.26
CA PRO A 10 9.30 -5.80 20.13
C PRO A 10 10.41 -4.78 19.87
N GLU A 11 11.64 -5.23 19.63
CA GLU A 11 12.80 -4.40 19.33
C GLU A 11 12.75 -3.74 17.94
N ARG A 12 11.82 -4.14 17.07
CA ARG A 12 11.61 -3.57 15.72
C ARG A 12 10.36 -2.69 15.64
N LEU A 13 9.47 -2.77 16.62
CA LEU A 13 8.17 -2.11 16.60
C LEU A 13 8.28 -0.58 16.56
N GLU A 14 9.21 -0.01 17.34
CA GLU A 14 9.41 1.43 17.40
C GLU A 14 9.83 2.00 16.04
N VAL A 15 10.91 1.45 15.46
CA VAL A 15 11.47 1.95 14.20
C VAL A 15 10.53 1.73 13.00
N ILE A 16 9.75 0.66 13.02
CA ILE A 16 8.70 0.43 12.02
C ILE A 16 7.56 1.43 12.17
N SER A 17 7.14 1.71 13.40
CA SER A 17 6.10 2.72 13.66
C SER A 17 6.56 4.08 13.16
N TYR A 18 7.81 4.44 13.43
CA TYR A 18 8.42 5.66 12.93
C TYR A 18 8.41 5.75 11.40
N THR A 19 8.81 4.66 10.73
CA THR A 19 8.84 4.62 9.26
C THR A 19 7.43 4.73 8.67
N ASN A 20 6.45 4.08 9.30
CA ASN A 20 5.04 4.16 8.89
C ASN A 20 4.50 5.60 9.02
N GLU A 21 4.76 6.28 10.14
CA GLU A 21 4.37 7.69 10.32
C GLU A 21 5.03 8.60 9.29
N PHE A 22 6.32 8.38 9.00
CA PHE A 22 7.01 9.13 7.96
C PHE A 22 6.39 8.91 6.57
N ALA A 23 5.97 7.69 6.25
CA ALA A 23 5.30 7.39 4.99
C ALA A 23 3.95 8.11 4.87
N PHE A 24 3.15 8.18 5.94
CA PHE A 24 1.90 8.95 5.96
C PHE A 24 2.12 10.46 5.79
N LEU A 25 3.11 11.03 6.49
CA LEU A 25 3.46 12.44 6.33
C LEU A 25 3.94 12.76 4.91
N TYR A 26 4.70 11.85 4.29
CA TYR A 26 5.14 12.01 2.91
C TYR A 26 3.96 11.95 1.94
N ASP A 27 3.04 10.99 2.12
CA ASP A 27 1.84 10.84 1.29
C ASP A 27 0.96 12.10 1.32
N ASP A 28 0.69 12.67 2.49
CA ASP A 28 -0.07 13.92 2.66
C ASP A 28 0.61 15.13 2.00
N VAL A 29 1.95 15.18 2.01
CA VAL A 29 2.71 16.24 1.34
C VAL A 29 2.64 16.05 -0.18
N MET A 30 2.79 14.83 -0.68
CA MET A 30 2.69 14.54 -2.10
C MET A 30 1.28 14.81 -2.63
N GLU A 31 0.23 14.53 -1.86
CA GLU A 31 -1.17 14.88 -2.20
C GLU A 31 -1.36 16.37 -2.45
N LYS A 32 -0.67 17.23 -1.69
CA LYS A 32 -0.75 18.69 -1.82
C LYS A 32 0.10 19.24 -2.97
N LEU A 33 1.05 18.46 -3.48
CA LEU A 33 1.99 18.87 -4.53
C LEU A 33 1.54 18.46 -5.94
N ILE A 34 0.33 17.91 -6.11
CA ILE A 34 -0.21 17.43 -7.39
C ILE A 34 -0.27 18.55 -8.46
N ASP A 35 -0.04 19.84 -8.12
CA ASP A 35 -0.02 20.95 -9.09
C ASP A 35 1.35 21.63 -9.32
N HIS A 36 2.46 21.18 -8.70
CA HIS A 36 3.77 21.83 -8.92
C HIS A 36 4.92 20.82 -9.05
N ASP A 37 5.63 20.93 -10.18
CA ASP A 37 6.89 20.26 -10.56
C ASP A 37 7.48 19.34 -9.47
N CYS A 38 7.39 18.03 -9.71
CA CYS A 38 7.93 16.97 -8.87
C CYS A 38 9.39 17.21 -8.50
N VAL A 39 9.64 17.78 -7.31
CA VAL A 39 10.96 17.76 -6.69
C VAL A 39 11.19 16.33 -6.18
N CYS A 40 11.99 15.58 -6.92
CA CYS A 40 12.52 14.29 -6.47
C CYS A 40 13.29 14.49 -5.16
N LEU A 41 12.67 14.15 -4.02
CA LEU A 41 13.34 14.10 -2.70
C LEU A 41 14.45 13.03 -2.62
N LEU A 42 14.69 12.30 -3.72
CA LEU A 42 15.77 11.34 -3.90
C LEU A 42 16.89 11.84 -4.83
N ASP A 43 16.89 13.11 -5.25
CA ASP A 43 18.00 13.63 -6.03
C ASP A 43 19.29 13.74 -5.19
N PRO A 44 20.47 13.43 -5.79
CA PRO A 44 21.76 13.63 -5.14
C PRO A 44 21.90 15.10 -4.72
N PRO A 45 22.66 15.37 -3.64
CA PRO A 45 22.64 16.66 -2.96
C PRO A 45 23.05 17.77 -3.93
N GLY A 46 22.08 18.60 -4.33
CA GLY A 46 22.37 19.58 -5.37
C GLY A 46 21.30 20.56 -5.80
N ARG A 47 20.11 20.64 -5.18
CA ARG A 47 19.22 21.84 -5.17
C ARG A 47 17.83 21.55 -4.54
N ALA A 48 17.68 21.87 -3.26
CA ALA A 48 16.42 22.25 -2.58
C ALA A 48 16.75 22.55 -1.09
N GLU A 49 17.44 23.66 -0.85
CA GLU A 49 18.10 23.93 0.43
C GLU A 49 17.15 24.61 1.43
N GLN A 50 16.51 23.81 2.30
CA GLN A 50 16.48 23.99 3.78
C GLN A 50 15.40 23.14 4.48
N LYS A 51 14.21 22.93 3.88
CA LYS A 51 13.16 22.04 4.45
C LYS A 51 13.38 20.55 4.12
N ALA A 52 13.80 20.25 2.88
CA ALA A 52 14.18 18.91 2.46
C ALA A 52 15.36 18.35 3.30
N SER A 53 16.25 19.21 3.79
CA SER A 53 17.42 18.80 4.59
C SER A 53 17.05 18.12 5.92
N ARG A 54 16.01 18.58 6.63
CA ARG A 54 15.62 18.00 7.92
C ARG A 54 14.82 16.71 7.78
N ALA A 55 13.87 16.65 6.85
CA ALA A 55 13.13 15.42 6.56
C ALA A 55 14.07 14.33 6.04
N ASN A 56 15.01 14.68 5.16
CA ASN A 56 16.00 13.74 4.65
C ASN A 56 16.99 13.30 5.74
N ALA A 57 17.40 14.19 6.64
CA ALA A 57 18.24 13.82 7.78
C ALA A 57 17.53 12.85 8.73
N LEU A 58 16.25 13.09 8.99
CA LEU A 58 15.41 12.23 9.83
C LEU A 58 15.22 10.85 9.19
N GLN A 59 14.91 10.80 7.89
CA GLN A 59 14.80 9.55 7.13
C GLN A 59 16.12 8.78 7.12
N ALA A 60 17.24 9.47 6.91
CA ALA A 60 18.56 8.86 6.94
C ALA A 60 18.87 8.26 8.33
N GLN A 61 18.52 8.95 9.42
CA GLN A 61 18.71 8.45 10.78
C GLN A 61 17.90 7.17 11.03
N VAL A 62 16.63 7.14 10.62
CA VAL A 62 15.78 5.95 10.72
C VAL A 62 16.37 4.79 9.93
N PHE A 63 16.82 5.03 8.70
CA PHE A 63 17.45 3.98 7.89
C PHE A 63 18.76 3.47 8.49
N GLN A 64 19.56 4.32 9.14
CA GLN A 64 20.73 3.87 9.89
C GLN A 64 20.32 2.94 11.03
N GLU A 65 19.30 3.30 11.80
CA GLU A 65 18.80 2.49 12.92
C GLU A 65 18.32 1.10 12.44
N ILE A 66 17.52 1.05 11.38
CA ILE A 66 17.05 -0.20 10.78
C ILE A 66 18.22 -1.07 10.30
N LEU A 67 19.25 -0.47 9.69
CA LEU A 67 20.47 -1.16 9.28
C LEU A 67 21.27 -1.72 10.47
N THR A 68 21.26 -1.04 11.62
CA THR A 68 21.94 -1.54 12.82
C THR A 68 21.25 -2.75 13.45
N ILE A 69 19.93 -2.85 13.30
CA ILE A 69 19.12 -3.95 13.86
C ILE A 69 19.28 -5.24 13.04
N ASP A 70 19.03 -5.19 11.72
CA ASP A 70 19.07 -6.37 10.85
C ASP A 70 19.43 -5.96 9.43
N LYS A 71 20.72 -5.79 9.16
CA LYS A 71 21.23 -5.28 7.88
C LYS A 71 20.70 -6.02 6.64
N PRO A 72 20.69 -7.37 6.57
CA PRO A 72 20.16 -8.07 5.40
C PRO A 72 18.70 -7.73 5.10
N ARG A 73 17.82 -7.74 6.12
CA ARG A 73 16.38 -7.44 5.93
C ARG A 73 16.08 -5.96 5.79
N ALA A 74 16.91 -5.12 6.42
CA ALA A 74 16.88 -3.67 6.27
C ALA A 74 17.07 -3.25 4.81
N VAL A 75 18.07 -3.83 4.13
CA VAL A 75 18.34 -3.52 2.71
C VAL A 75 17.14 -3.84 1.82
N THR A 76 16.49 -5.00 2.02
CA THR A 76 15.28 -5.37 1.28
C THR A 76 14.15 -4.37 1.54
N SER A 77 13.95 -3.99 2.79
CA SER A 77 12.86 -3.10 3.21
C SER A 77 13.07 -1.66 2.76
N MET A 78 14.30 -1.15 2.83
CA MET A 78 14.66 0.17 2.34
C MET A 78 14.52 0.28 0.82
N LYS A 79 14.94 -0.75 0.07
CA LYS A 79 14.71 -0.81 -1.38
C LYS A 79 13.22 -0.75 -1.67
N ALA A 80 12.46 -1.55 -0.93
CA ALA A 80 11.02 -1.59 -1.04
C ALA A 80 10.38 -0.20 -0.83
N TRP A 81 10.70 0.47 0.27
CA TRP A 81 10.17 1.80 0.57
C TRP A 81 10.61 2.87 -0.43
N SER A 82 11.86 2.83 -0.87
CA SER A 82 12.35 3.76 -1.90
C SER A 82 11.57 3.62 -3.20
N THR A 83 11.34 2.39 -3.65
CA THR A 83 10.52 2.12 -4.84
C THR A 83 9.08 2.59 -4.67
N PHE A 84 8.48 2.40 -3.49
CA PHE A 84 7.13 2.93 -3.19
C PHE A 84 7.07 4.46 -3.39
N LEU A 85 7.98 5.20 -2.75
CA LEU A 85 8.00 6.67 -2.80
C LEU A 85 8.19 7.20 -4.23
N GLN A 86 9.01 6.51 -5.04
CA GLN A 86 9.22 6.85 -6.46
C GLN A 86 8.01 6.59 -7.35
N LEU A 87 7.24 5.54 -7.06
CA LEU A 87 6.07 5.16 -7.87
C LEU A 87 4.82 5.95 -7.45
N ALA A 88 4.65 6.24 -6.17
CA ALA A 88 3.53 7.01 -5.65
C ALA A 88 3.45 8.43 -6.26
N SER A 89 4.60 9.03 -6.60
CA SER A 89 4.67 10.33 -7.28
C SER A 89 4.30 10.28 -8.77
N ARG A 90 4.16 9.09 -9.37
CA ARG A 90 3.94 8.91 -10.82
C ARG A 90 2.64 8.20 -11.19
N SER A 91 1.98 7.54 -10.25
CA SER A 91 0.82 6.67 -10.54
C SER A 91 -0.54 7.39 -10.59
N ARG A 92 -0.61 8.67 -10.20
CA ARG A 92 -1.86 9.46 -10.10
C ARG A 92 -2.08 10.39 -11.30
N VAL A 93 -1.72 9.96 -12.51
CA VAL A 93 -1.65 10.85 -13.70
C VAL A 93 -2.87 10.70 -14.63
N ARG A 94 -3.64 9.62 -14.51
CA ARG A 94 -4.85 9.41 -15.33
C ARG A 94 -5.97 8.72 -14.53
N PRO A 95 -7.25 9.02 -14.82
CA PRO A 95 -8.37 8.27 -14.28
C PRO A 95 -8.39 6.84 -14.84
N ALA A 96 -8.93 5.91 -14.05
CA ALA A 96 -9.27 4.56 -14.50
C ALA A 96 -10.77 4.51 -14.80
N GLU A 97 -11.16 3.79 -15.86
CA GLU A 97 -12.56 3.74 -16.29
C GLU A 97 -13.37 2.62 -15.62
N THR A 98 -12.68 1.57 -15.17
CA THR A 98 -13.30 0.40 -14.54
C THR A 98 -12.51 -0.04 -13.32
N LEU A 99 -13.18 -0.69 -12.36
CA LEU A 99 -12.50 -1.23 -11.18
C LEU A 99 -11.43 -2.27 -11.57
N ALA A 100 -11.68 -3.02 -12.66
CA ALA A 100 -10.76 -4.01 -13.22
C ALA A 100 -9.46 -3.38 -13.77
N GLU A 101 -9.53 -2.16 -14.29
CA GLU A 101 -8.34 -1.38 -14.68
C GLU A 101 -7.68 -0.70 -13.47
N TYR A 102 -8.50 -0.15 -12.58
CA TYR A 102 -8.05 0.59 -11.39
C TYR A 102 -7.20 -0.26 -10.46
N LEU A 103 -7.65 -1.48 -10.13
CA LEU A 103 -6.96 -2.32 -9.15
C LEU A 103 -5.51 -2.65 -9.55
N PRO A 104 -5.24 -3.08 -10.79
CA PRO A 104 -3.87 -3.17 -11.29
C PRO A 104 -3.08 -1.86 -11.17
N MET A 105 -3.67 -0.70 -11.45
CA MET A 105 -2.97 0.59 -11.30
C MET A 105 -2.66 0.91 -9.83
N ARG A 106 -3.64 0.74 -8.94
CA ARG A 106 -3.53 0.93 -7.48
C ARG A 106 -2.49 0.01 -6.86
N LEU A 107 -2.41 -1.23 -7.33
CA LEU A 107 -1.41 -2.22 -6.91
C LEU A 107 -0.09 -2.10 -7.69
N SER A 108 -0.03 -1.23 -8.71
CA SER A 108 1.13 -0.96 -9.59
C SER A 108 1.52 -2.09 -10.56
N MET A 109 0.58 -2.95 -10.94
CA MET A 109 0.74 -4.15 -11.78
C MET A 109 0.83 -3.92 -13.31
N GLN A 110 0.64 -2.72 -13.86
CA GLN A 110 0.45 -2.58 -15.31
C GLN A 110 1.74 -2.42 -16.15
N GLU A 111 2.89 -2.03 -15.58
CA GLU A 111 4.07 -1.60 -16.38
C GLU A 111 5.41 -2.32 -16.06
N SER A 112 5.48 -3.28 -15.14
CA SER A 112 6.77 -3.90 -14.76
C SER A 112 7.08 -5.28 -15.29
N CYS A 113 6.24 -5.84 -16.17
CA CYS A 113 6.47 -7.18 -16.69
C CYS A 113 7.21 -7.22 -18.05
N LYS A 114 7.59 -6.08 -18.66
CA LYS A 114 8.17 -6.09 -20.03
C LYS A 114 9.54 -5.42 -20.23
N LEU A 115 10.06 -4.67 -19.27
CA LEU A 115 11.37 -4.00 -19.42
C LEU A 115 12.18 -4.07 -18.13
N SER A 116 12.91 -5.17 -17.92
CA SER A 116 14.28 -5.12 -17.39
C SER A 116 14.83 -6.55 -17.25
N ARG A 117 16.06 -6.78 -17.73
CA ARG A 117 16.86 -7.98 -17.46
C ARG A 117 17.54 -7.92 -16.09
N LEU A 118 16.98 -7.18 -15.13
CA LEU A 118 17.34 -7.26 -13.71
C LEU A 118 16.43 -8.26 -13.00
N PRO A 119 16.96 -9.06 -12.05
CA PRO A 119 16.13 -9.98 -11.28
C PRO A 119 15.12 -9.17 -10.45
N LEU A 120 13.83 -9.42 -10.71
CA LEU A 120 12.65 -8.92 -10.01
C LEU A 120 12.37 -7.40 -10.10
N HIS A 121 11.56 -7.02 -11.09
CA HIS A 121 10.93 -5.71 -11.18
C HIS A 121 9.69 -5.65 -10.27
N LEU A 122 9.92 -5.29 -9.00
CA LEU A 122 8.93 -5.11 -7.95
C LEU A 122 8.21 -3.75 -8.12
N SER A 123 7.37 -3.56 -9.14
CA SER A 123 6.45 -2.40 -9.19
C SER A 123 5.18 -2.75 -8.45
N LEU A 124 5.16 -2.33 -7.20
CA LEU A 124 4.20 -2.79 -6.21
C LEU A 124 4.12 -1.66 -5.18
N SER A 125 3.47 -0.53 -5.42
CA SER A 125 3.58 0.58 -4.46
C SER A 125 3.05 0.18 -3.06
N VAL A 126 1.79 -0.24 -2.96
CA VAL A 126 1.20 -0.73 -1.69
C VAL A 126 1.80 -2.07 -1.26
N CYS A 127 2.00 -3.00 -2.19
CA CYS A 127 2.48 -4.33 -1.85
C CYS A 127 3.94 -4.31 -1.38
N THR A 128 4.76 -3.39 -1.88
CA THR A 128 6.19 -3.29 -1.54
C THR A 128 6.39 -2.65 -0.17
N ILE A 129 5.64 -1.58 0.18
CA ILE A 129 5.76 -0.98 1.52
C ILE A 129 5.37 -1.98 2.60
N TRP A 130 4.32 -2.77 2.37
CA TRP A 130 3.90 -3.81 3.31
C TRP A 130 4.79 -5.04 3.29
N PHE A 131 5.31 -5.43 2.13
CA PHE A 131 6.32 -6.48 2.04
C PHE A 131 7.55 -6.15 2.88
N GLY A 132 8.14 -4.95 2.72
CA GLY A 132 9.27 -4.51 3.52
C GLY A 132 8.93 -4.42 5.01
N THR A 133 7.75 -3.87 5.33
CA THR A 133 7.32 -3.72 6.73
C THR A 133 7.13 -5.05 7.44
N LEU A 134 6.45 -6.02 6.82
CA LEU A 134 6.21 -7.34 7.41
C LEU A 134 7.51 -8.15 7.49
N THR A 135 8.32 -8.17 6.42
CA THR A 135 9.57 -8.93 6.42
C THR A 135 10.59 -8.38 7.42
N PHE A 136 10.73 -7.06 7.54
CA PHE A 136 11.57 -6.49 8.59
C PHE A 136 10.97 -6.70 9.98
N GLY A 137 9.69 -6.37 10.18
CA GLY A 137 9.07 -6.37 11.51
C GLY A 137 9.00 -7.72 12.16
N MET A 138 8.73 -8.74 11.37
CA MET A 138 8.62 -10.12 11.85
C MET A 138 9.93 -10.91 11.65
N GLY A 139 10.99 -10.30 11.11
CA GLY A 139 12.25 -10.99 10.84
C GLY A 139 12.14 -12.10 9.79
N LEU A 140 11.27 -11.95 8.80
CA LEU A 140 11.05 -12.94 7.74
C LEU A 140 12.06 -12.75 6.60
N THR A 141 12.52 -13.86 6.04
CA THR A 141 13.29 -13.86 4.79
C THR A 141 12.59 -14.77 3.81
N ILE A 142 12.01 -14.20 2.75
CA ILE A 142 11.39 -14.96 1.68
C ILE A 142 12.49 -15.44 0.72
N PRO A 143 12.60 -16.74 0.45
CA PRO A 143 13.54 -17.25 -0.55
C PRO A 143 13.27 -16.65 -1.94
N ASP A 144 14.31 -16.39 -2.72
CA ASP A 144 14.20 -15.75 -4.04
C ASP A 144 13.31 -16.58 -5.00
N GLU A 145 13.41 -17.91 -4.91
CA GLU A 145 12.59 -18.87 -5.65
C GLU A 145 11.11 -18.84 -5.24
N GLU A 146 10.80 -18.44 -4.01
CA GLU A 146 9.43 -18.34 -3.49
C GLU A 146 8.84 -16.93 -3.64
N LEU A 147 9.65 -15.91 -3.88
CA LEU A 147 9.20 -14.53 -3.85
C LEU A 147 8.11 -14.24 -4.89
N GLN A 148 8.22 -14.80 -6.10
CA GLN A 148 7.20 -14.64 -7.14
C GLN A 148 5.87 -15.29 -6.75
N VAL A 149 5.91 -16.52 -6.23
CA VAL A 149 4.69 -17.20 -5.80
C VAL A 149 4.10 -16.51 -4.56
N CYS A 150 4.92 -16.08 -3.62
CA CYS A 150 4.52 -15.30 -2.45
C CYS A 150 3.75 -14.03 -2.85
N MET A 151 4.29 -13.21 -3.76
CA MET A 151 3.61 -12.00 -4.23
C MET A 151 2.31 -12.31 -4.97
N LYS A 152 2.29 -13.38 -5.78
CA LYS A 152 1.08 -13.80 -6.49
C LYS A 152 -0.03 -14.23 -5.52
N LEU A 153 0.31 -15.02 -4.50
CA LEU A 153 -0.64 -15.51 -3.51
C LEU A 153 -1.14 -14.39 -2.60
N ALA A 154 -0.29 -13.41 -2.25
CA ALA A 154 -0.66 -12.28 -1.41
C ALA A 154 -1.53 -11.21 -2.11
N ARG A 155 -1.67 -11.28 -3.44
CA ARG A 155 -2.33 -10.24 -4.24
C ARG A 155 -3.77 -9.95 -3.80
N PRO A 156 -4.63 -10.93 -3.53
CA PRO A 156 -5.98 -10.68 -3.01
C PRO A 156 -5.97 -9.94 -1.66
N GLY A 157 -5.07 -10.29 -0.75
CA GLY A 157 -4.88 -9.57 0.51
C GLY A 157 -4.47 -8.10 0.31
N HIS A 158 -3.55 -7.83 -0.63
CA HIS A 158 -3.15 -6.46 -0.96
C HIS A 158 -4.28 -5.66 -1.63
N ALA A 159 -5.10 -6.30 -2.47
CA ALA A 159 -6.29 -5.69 -3.04
C ALA A 159 -7.28 -5.28 -1.94
N ALA A 160 -7.57 -6.19 -1.00
CA ALA A 160 -8.45 -5.91 0.14
C ALA A 160 -7.94 -4.73 0.98
N ILE A 161 -6.65 -4.68 1.31
CA ILE A 161 -6.04 -3.57 2.07
C ILE A 161 -6.18 -2.24 1.30
N SER A 162 -5.92 -2.26 -0.01
CA SER A 162 -5.97 -1.04 -0.84
C SER A 162 -7.40 -0.50 -0.94
N LEU A 163 -8.37 -1.37 -1.23
CA LEU A 163 -9.78 -0.99 -1.29
C LEU A 163 -10.32 -0.55 0.07
N THR A 164 -9.86 -1.18 1.16
CA THR A 164 -10.20 -0.75 2.52
C THR A 164 -9.71 0.68 2.76
N ASN A 165 -8.47 1.00 2.36
CA ASN A 165 -7.99 2.37 2.44
C ASN A 165 -8.89 3.32 1.65
N ASP A 166 -9.19 3.01 0.38
CA ASP A 166 -10.04 3.83 -0.47
C ASP A 166 -11.43 4.08 0.13
N LEU A 167 -12.04 3.05 0.73
CA LEU A 167 -13.35 3.13 1.36
C LEU A 167 -13.36 4.15 2.52
N PHE A 168 -12.35 4.12 3.39
CA PHE A 168 -12.28 4.99 4.56
C PHE A 168 -11.67 6.36 4.26
N SER A 169 -10.78 6.48 3.27
CA SER A 169 -10.17 7.74 2.86
C SER A 169 -11.03 8.55 1.88
N TRP A 170 -12.10 7.96 1.32
CA TRP A 170 -12.95 8.57 0.30
C TRP A 170 -13.36 10.02 0.59
N LYS A 171 -13.93 10.29 1.78
CA LYS A 171 -14.37 11.65 2.14
C LYS A 171 -13.20 12.64 2.13
N LYS A 172 -12.04 12.25 2.66
CA LYS A 172 -10.80 13.06 2.68
C LYS A 172 -10.35 13.36 1.26
N GLU A 173 -10.19 12.32 0.44
CA GLU A 173 -9.63 12.41 -0.91
C GLU A 173 -10.54 13.17 -1.87
N ARG A 174 -11.86 13.02 -1.76
CA ARG A 174 -12.83 13.81 -2.54
C ARG A 174 -12.69 15.31 -2.25
N VAL A 175 -12.64 15.70 -0.97
CA VAL A 175 -12.46 17.11 -0.58
C VAL A 175 -11.13 17.66 -1.10
N VAL A 176 -10.04 16.87 -1.03
CA VAL A 176 -8.74 17.27 -1.57
C VAL A 176 -8.81 17.49 -3.08
N ALA A 177 -9.45 16.60 -3.84
CA ALA A 177 -9.62 16.74 -5.28
C ALA A 177 -10.47 17.97 -5.64
N GLU A 178 -11.56 18.22 -4.91
CA GLU A 178 -12.42 19.41 -5.08
C GLU A 178 -11.64 20.71 -4.84
N LEU A 179 -10.85 20.77 -3.77
CA LEU A 179 -10.01 21.93 -3.46
C LEU A 179 -8.90 22.16 -4.50
N ALA A 180 -8.39 21.08 -5.09
CA ALA A 180 -7.41 21.14 -6.17
C ALA A 180 -8.03 21.43 -7.55
N GLY A 181 -9.37 21.44 -7.67
CA GLY A 181 -10.05 21.65 -8.94
C GLY A 181 -9.87 20.50 -9.95
N VAL A 182 -9.56 19.30 -9.47
CA VAL A 182 -9.37 18.11 -10.31
C VAL A 182 -10.72 17.42 -10.53
N ASP A 183 -10.99 16.98 -11.76
CA ASP A 183 -12.27 16.40 -12.18
C ASP A 183 -12.40 14.89 -11.92
N TYR A 184 -11.38 14.28 -11.33
CA TYR A 184 -11.37 12.88 -10.93
C TYR A 184 -10.72 12.66 -9.56
N VAL A 185 -11.04 11.53 -8.92
CA VAL A 185 -10.42 11.09 -7.67
C VAL A 185 -9.79 9.72 -7.92
N PHE A 186 -8.50 9.55 -7.59
CA PHE A 186 -7.80 8.27 -7.72
C PHE A 186 -8.19 7.29 -6.60
N ASN A 187 -9.47 6.90 -6.56
CA ASN A 187 -10.09 6.12 -5.50
C ASN A 187 -11.13 5.15 -6.10
N ALA A 188 -11.19 3.91 -5.59
CA ALA A 188 -12.13 2.90 -6.07
C ALA A 188 -13.60 3.36 -6.04
N VAL A 189 -14.02 4.14 -5.06
CA VAL A 189 -15.42 4.62 -4.93
C VAL A 189 -15.79 5.49 -6.14
N TRP A 190 -14.92 6.42 -6.53
CA TRP A 190 -15.11 7.26 -7.71
C TRP A 190 -15.19 6.39 -8.98
N VAL A 191 -14.25 5.46 -9.15
CA VAL A 191 -14.21 4.56 -10.32
C VAL A 191 -15.49 3.73 -10.43
N ILE A 192 -15.99 3.19 -9.31
CA ILE A 192 -17.23 2.41 -9.26
C ILE A 192 -18.43 3.24 -9.70
N MET A 193 -18.47 4.53 -9.35
CA MET A 193 -19.52 5.45 -9.80
C MET A 193 -19.43 5.70 -11.31
N GLN A 194 -18.24 6.06 -11.80
CA GLN A 194 -18.01 6.35 -13.23
C GLN A 194 -18.29 5.14 -14.13
N GLU A 195 -17.85 3.95 -13.71
CA GLU A 195 -18.13 2.70 -14.42
C GLU A 195 -19.64 2.44 -14.50
N GLY A 196 -20.40 2.78 -13.46
CA GLY A 196 -21.86 2.67 -13.47
C GLY A 196 -22.50 3.63 -14.47
N ASP A 197 -22.09 4.90 -14.45
CA ASP A 197 -22.58 5.95 -15.35
C ASP A 197 -22.33 5.60 -16.82
N ALA A 198 -21.13 5.10 -17.14
CA ALA A 198 -20.75 4.67 -18.48
C ALA A 198 -21.61 3.52 -19.02
N HIS A 199 -22.11 2.64 -18.14
CA HIS A 199 -23.01 1.54 -18.49
C HIS A 199 -24.51 1.92 -18.40
N GLY A 200 -24.84 3.19 -18.19
CA GLY A 200 -26.23 3.66 -18.04
C GLY A 200 -26.89 3.20 -16.73
N ASN A 201 -26.11 2.73 -15.77
CA ASN A 201 -26.55 2.30 -14.45
C ASN A 201 -25.93 3.22 -13.39
N CYS A 202 -26.36 4.48 -13.37
CA CYS A 202 -25.79 5.52 -12.52
C CYS A 202 -25.88 5.09 -11.04
N ARG A 203 -24.77 5.19 -10.32
CA ARG A 203 -24.67 4.73 -8.93
C ARG A 203 -24.59 5.91 -7.99
N SER A 204 -25.41 5.90 -6.95
CA SER A 204 -25.21 6.84 -5.84
C SER A 204 -23.89 6.54 -5.12
N GLU A 205 -23.34 7.54 -4.45
CA GLU A 205 -22.15 7.38 -3.61
C GLU A 205 -22.35 6.26 -2.58
N ALA A 206 -23.52 6.21 -1.92
CA ALA A 206 -23.86 5.15 -0.97
C ALA A 206 -23.84 3.75 -1.60
N ALA A 207 -24.32 3.61 -2.85
CA ALA A 207 -24.26 2.35 -3.57
C ALA A 207 -22.82 1.98 -3.94
N ALA A 208 -22.00 2.95 -4.35
CA ALA A 208 -20.59 2.71 -4.66
C ALA A 208 -19.77 2.29 -3.43
N LEU A 209 -20.01 2.92 -2.27
CA LEU A 209 -19.42 2.52 -0.99
C LEU A 209 -19.79 1.08 -0.62
N ALA A 210 -21.07 0.71 -0.73
CA ALA A 210 -21.53 -0.65 -0.45
C ALA A 210 -20.92 -1.69 -1.41
N MET A 211 -20.76 -1.34 -2.69
CA MET A 211 -20.08 -2.20 -3.67
C MET A 211 -18.58 -2.34 -3.37
N CYS A 212 -17.91 -1.27 -2.98
CA CYS A 212 -16.51 -1.32 -2.56
C CYS A 212 -16.33 -2.24 -1.35
N GLU A 213 -17.22 -2.14 -0.34
CA GLU A 213 -17.23 -3.06 0.81
C GLU A 213 -17.45 -4.51 0.39
N ALA A 214 -18.39 -4.78 -0.53
CA ALA A 214 -18.62 -6.13 -1.05
C ALA A 214 -17.38 -6.69 -1.77
N GLU A 215 -16.67 -5.89 -2.55
CA GLU A 215 -15.41 -6.30 -3.20
C GLU A 215 -14.29 -6.55 -2.19
N ILE A 216 -14.17 -5.75 -1.13
CA ILE A 216 -13.22 -6.01 -0.04
C ILE A 216 -13.49 -7.39 0.57
N ARG A 217 -14.75 -7.67 0.94
CA ARG A 217 -15.15 -8.97 1.52
C ARG A 217 -14.87 -10.12 0.57
N ARG A 218 -15.10 -9.94 -0.74
CA ARG A 218 -14.79 -10.94 -1.76
C ARG A 218 -13.29 -11.25 -1.81
N TYR A 219 -12.44 -10.23 -1.79
CA TYR A 219 -10.97 -10.41 -1.80
C TYR A 219 -10.43 -11.02 -0.51
N ILE A 220 -11.01 -10.69 0.66
CA ILE A 220 -10.67 -11.35 1.94
C ILE A 220 -10.97 -12.85 1.85
N ALA A 221 -12.20 -13.21 1.47
CA ALA A 221 -12.60 -14.62 1.36
C ALA A 221 -11.76 -15.40 0.33
N GLU A 222 -11.41 -14.76 -0.80
CA GLU A 222 -10.48 -15.33 -1.79
C GLU A 222 -9.10 -15.59 -1.16
N PHE A 223 -8.60 -14.63 -0.40
CA PHE A 223 -7.29 -14.75 0.24
C PHE A 223 -7.26 -15.82 1.33
N ASP A 224 -8.32 -15.95 2.13
CA ASP A 224 -8.44 -16.99 3.16
C ASP A 224 -8.33 -18.38 2.54
N GLY A 225 -9.03 -18.59 1.43
CA GLY A 225 -8.93 -19.84 0.66
C GLY A 225 -7.51 -20.11 0.16
N ILE A 226 -6.79 -19.07 -0.28
CA ILE A 226 -5.40 -19.18 -0.72
C ILE A 226 -4.46 -19.55 0.43
N VAL A 227 -4.59 -18.90 1.59
CA VAL A 227 -3.73 -19.19 2.76
C VAL A 227 -3.96 -20.62 3.24
N GLU A 228 -5.22 -21.07 3.33
CA GLU A 228 -5.54 -22.44 3.69
C GLU A 228 -5.00 -23.46 2.69
N ALA A 229 -5.10 -23.19 1.39
CA ALA A 229 -4.51 -24.04 0.36
C ALA A 229 -2.98 -24.07 0.44
N ALA A 230 -2.35 -22.91 0.69
CA ALA A 230 -0.90 -22.80 0.83
C ALA A 230 -0.37 -23.62 2.01
N ARG A 231 -1.07 -23.58 3.16
CA ARG A 231 -0.76 -24.40 4.35
C ARG A 231 -0.80 -25.90 4.09
N ARG A 232 -1.77 -26.37 3.28
CA ARG A 232 -2.06 -27.80 3.11
C ARG A 232 -1.37 -28.44 1.92
N HIS A 233 -1.15 -27.68 0.85
CA HIS A 233 -0.88 -28.25 -0.48
C HIS A 233 0.37 -27.67 -1.16
N LEU A 234 0.96 -26.60 -0.63
CA LEU A 234 2.16 -26.01 -1.21
C LEU A 234 3.38 -26.28 -0.32
N HIS A 235 4.46 -26.75 -0.93
CA HIS A 235 5.76 -26.88 -0.26
C HIS A 235 6.46 -25.50 -0.20
N LEU A 236 5.89 -24.59 0.58
CA LEU A 236 6.45 -23.26 0.83
C LEU A 236 7.25 -23.24 2.13
N SER A 237 8.25 -22.37 2.19
CA SER A 237 9.01 -22.13 3.40
C SER A 237 8.13 -21.57 4.50
N ARG A 238 8.55 -21.81 5.75
CA ARG A 238 7.89 -21.27 6.95
C ARG A 238 7.77 -19.74 6.90
N ASN A 239 8.77 -19.06 6.34
CA ASN A 239 8.77 -17.60 6.24
C ASN A 239 7.72 -17.08 5.25
N THR A 240 7.54 -17.77 4.12
CA THR A 240 6.51 -17.44 3.13
C THR A 240 5.12 -17.67 3.70
N LEU A 241 4.89 -18.80 4.39
CA LEU A 241 3.61 -19.04 5.06
C LEU A 241 3.32 -17.97 6.11
N ALA A 242 4.28 -17.66 6.99
CA ALA A 242 4.13 -16.62 8.00
C ALA A 242 3.82 -15.23 7.40
N TYR A 243 4.41 -14.91 6.24
CA TYR A 243 4.11 -13.66 5.53
C TYR A 243 2.66 -13.62 5.00
N LEU A 244 2.19 -14.73 4.42
CA LEU A 244 0.82 -14.84 3.92
C LEU A 244 -0.21 -14.73 5.06
N GLU A 245 0.06 -15.40 6.18
CA GLU A 245 -0.78 -15.34 7.39
C GLU A 245 -0.80 -13.93 7.99
N ALA A 246 0.35 -13.27 8.11
CA ALA A 246 0.41 -11.90 8.59
C ALA A 246 -0.34 -10.91 7.68
N SER A 247 -0.28 -11.16 6.36
CA SER A 247 -1.04 -10.38 5.39
C SER A 247 -2.55 -10.61 5.52
N GLN A 248 -2.97 -11.83 5.91
CA GLN A 248 -4.37 -12.22 6.07
C GLN A 248 -4.98 -11.56 7.30
N SER A 249 -4.35 -11.74 8.47
CA SER A 249 -4.80 -11.12 9.72
C SER A 249 -4.92 -9.61 9.59
N ARG A 250 -4.08 -8.98 8.78
CA ARG A 250 -4.19 -7.54 8.50
C ARG A 250 -5.40 -7.18 7.63
N GLY A 251 -5.76 -7.99 6.64
CA GLY A 251 -6.97 -7.74 5.83
C GLY A 251 -8.22 -7.78 6.70
N GLU A 252 -8.30 -8.77 7.58
CA GLU A 252 -9.40 -8.97 8.54
C GLU A 252 -9.42 -7.85 9.60
N LEU A 253 -8.30 -7.65 10.31
CA LEU A 253 -8.18 -6.64 11.36
C LEU A 253 -8.27 -5.22 10.80
N GLY A 254 -7.83 -4.97 9.57
CA GLY A 254 -7.96 -3.67 8.93
C GLY A 254 -9.42 -3.29 8.72
N LEU A 255 -10.24 -4.22 8.21
CA LEU A 255 -11.67 -4.01 8.03
C LEU A 255 -12.40 -3.94 9.39
N GLU A 256 -12.14 -4.87 10.31
CA GLU A 256 -12.81 -4.88 11.62
C GLU A 256 -12.41 -3.70 12.51
N TYR A 257 -11.13 -3.33 12.56
CA TYR A 257 -10.66 -2.16 13.32
C TYR A 257 -11.24 -0.88 12.75
N LEU A 258 -11.27 -0.71 11.43
CA LEU A 258 -11.82 0.50 10.83
C LEU A 258 -13.36 0.54 10.90
N LEU A 259 -14.06 -0.59 10.79
CA LEU A 259 -15.51 -0.65 11.01
C LEU A 259 -15.89 -0.44 12.49
N SER A 260 -15.07 -0.90 13.45
CA SER A 260 -15.33 -0.72 14.89
C SER A 260 -14.85 0.63 15.44
N ALA A 261 -13.88 1.28 14.80
CA ALA A 261 -13.45 2.65 15.12
C ALA A 261 -14.39 3.73 14.57
N VAL A 262 -15.36 3.35 13.72
CA VAL A 262 -16.39 4.25 13.16
C VAL A 262 -17.74 4.08 13.89
N PRO A 263 -17.86 4.56 15.15
CA PRO A 263 -19.15 5.06 15.62
C PRO A 263 -19.18 6.59 15.76
N SER A 264 -18.35 7.37 15.04
CA SER A 264 -18.36 8.84 15.19
C SER A 264 -17.85 9.73 14.03
N ILE A 265 -17.70 9.26 12.79
CA ILE A 265 -17.33 10.14 11.63
C ILE A 265 -18.56 10.86 11.04
N ASP A 266 -19.44 11.33 11.92
CA ASP A 266 -20.44 12.39 11.66
C ASP A 266 -20.11 13.68 12.45
N GLN A 267 -18.91 13.77 13.04
CA GLN A 267 -18.44 14.93 13.79
C GLN A 267 -17.03 15.38 13.37
N PHE A 268 -16.73 15.54 12.08
CA PHE A 268 -15.69 16.47 11.59
C PHE A 268 -16.00 16.90 10.16
#